data_AF-A0AA37GSS4-F1
#
_entry.id   AF-A0AA37GSS4-F1
#
_cell.length_a   1.000
_cell.length_b   1.000
_cell.length_c   1.000
_cell.angle_alpha   90.00
_cell.angle_beta   90.00
_cell.angle_gamma   90.00
#
_symmetry.space_group_name_H-M   'P 1'
#
loop_
_entity.id
_entity.type
_entity.pdbx_description
1 polymer ?
#
loop_
_entity_poly.entity_id
_entity_poly.type
_entity_poly.pdbx_seq_one_letter_code
_entity_poly.pdbx_strand_id
1 'polypeptide(L)'
;MAQDQDPVVTPSSGYECFVYVYNKTKVDLLLVSSNAVHGYWPPGSPPNTIEAGTEGLVQLNDSFGFTGSQGEVVYEIYPPSQPDKPISFTIEFSDPFGKWNDNYLKARASNPKLLSTHILPYTATGHPFTGEDNDAELVRSSSAEPFPQLSNTATMIENEKGVHLKYEIGFKGPLGIPTKQSIHEDMAIAAFIGSKLPFPKGTEYNNLNANQWEYMRGLVWSDDPTCLLFIDSKESNNQLGVGAEFLQEFWYGSEYGLTKRSHFGDLQLLHGMGSQANEDPNITKKNMIDWLEIIYKLAIGQDVAAADRLDKRFPDRFTANSNPSGDVSLKQLFLGTTPSYRKANIPRRALGNCLHMIQDSYAVGHTLRRLTNPEDLDRNDEEGYRRFKAGKYAKLGPIITFHTYSGQSNRHSYYDGSKLNRVPKNLDTFNNIIGARDGIDKSKKLINFFAEKTKWEDGVRDFFDNEVFALDPQVTFSNPQVDDRFGLPDTSGQSGLEAELQADEEYRLGMSRKLALADGTLSFPNDLYARKRRNAAAEMLHKLRTPVLVSLKFVISILGLVLGFLLSQLLLNVFKMK
;
A
#
# COMPACT_ATOMS: atom_id res chain seq x y z
N MET A 1 20.57 12.65 22.97
CA MET A 1 19.87 11.36 23.07
C MET A 1 19.53 10.97 21.64
N ALA A 2 20.41 10.19 21.00
CA ALA A 2 20.17 9.75 19.63
C ALA A 2 18.95 8.82 19.62
N GLN A 3 17.98 9.08 18.75
CA GLN A 3 17.01 8.06 18.38
C GLN A 3 17.79 7.02 17.59
N ASP A 4 17.85 5.78 18.11
CA ASP A 4 18.42 4.64 17.40
C ASP A 4 17.74 4.52 16.03
N GLN A 5 18.49 4.84 14.97
CA GLN A 5 18.15 4.42 13.62
C GLN A 5 18.36 2.91 13.53
N ASP A 6 17.48 2.23 12.81
CA ASP A 6 17.58 0.79 12.57
C ASP A 6 18.99 0.44 12.04
N PRO A 7 19.56 -0.72 12.41
CA PRO A 7 20.91 -1.08 12.01
C PRO A 7 21.04 -1.10 10.48
N VAL A 8 22.11 -0.46 10.00
CA VAL A 8 22.53 -0.45 8.60
C VAL A 8 22.55 -1.89 8.08
N VAL A 9 21.64 -2.22 7.16
CA VAL A 9 21.72 -3.47 6.41
C VAL A 9 22.78 -3.26 5.33
N THR A 10 23.99 -3.76 5.56
CA THR A 10 25.06 -3.84 4.54
C THR A 10 24.85 -5.09 3.67
N PRO A 11 24.33 -4.99 2.44
CA PRO A 11 24.55 -6.01 1.41
C PRO A 11 26.05 -6.21 1.17
N SER A 12 26.42 -7.45 0.82
CA SER A 12 27.78 -7.90 0.56
C SER A 12 28.44 -7.33 -0.71
N SER A 13 27.82 -6.34 -1.36
CA SER A 13 28.34 -5.64 -2.53
C SER A 13 28.98 -4.32 -2.11
N GLY A 14 30.29 -4.34 -1.86
CA GLY A 14 31.03 -3.24 -1.22
C GLY A 14 31.24 -1.99 -2.05
N TYR A 15 30.17 -1.32 -2.51
CA TYR A 15 30.19 0.03 -3.10
C TYR A 15 29.00 0.87 -2.61
N GLU A 16 29.00 1.24 -1.32
CA GLU A 16 27.91 2.01 -0.69
C GLU A 16 28.37 3.42 -0.32
N CYS A 17 27.53 4.41 -0.56
CA CYS A 17 27.78 5.79 -0.15
C CYS A 17 26.99 6.12 1.12
N PHE A 18 27.69 6.62 2.13
CA PHE A 18 27.12 7.05 3.40
C PHE A 18 27.41 8.54 3.59
N VAL A 19 26.34 9.34 3.70
CA VAL A 19 26.44 10.77 3.99
C VAL A 19 25.71 11.05 5.30
N TYR A 20 26.48 11.38 6.34
CA TYR A 20 25.93 11.79 7.63
C TYR A 20 25.57 13.27 7.58
N VAL A 21 24.36 13.61 8.02
CA VAL A 21 23.85 14.99 8.02
C VAL A 21 23.52 15.38 9.45
N TYR A 22 24.35 16.24 10.04
CA TYR A 22 24.10 16.80 11.36
C TYR A 22 23.26 18.06 11.26
N ASN A 23 21.98 17.94 11.63
CA ASN A 23 21.08 19.08 11.71
C ASN A 23 21.33 19.87 12.99
N LYS A 24 22.30 20.80 13.01
CA LYS A 24 22.52 21.70 14.16
C LYS A 24 21.57 22.92 14.16
N THR A 25 20.49 22.88 13.37
CA THR A 25 19.46 23.90 13.40
C THR A 25 18.44 23.65 14.54
N LYS A 26 17.45 24.53 14.68
CA LYS A 26 16.38 24.40 15.69
C LYS A 26 15.06 23.89 15.09
N VAL A 27 15.11 23.41 13.86
CA VAL A 27 13.95 23.01 13.07
C VAL A 27 14.31 21.77 12.26
N ASP A 28 13.32 20.94 11.97
CA ASP A 28 13.55 19.68 11.29
C ASP A 28 13.87 19.92 9.81
N LEU A 29 14.70 19.04 9.24
CA LEU A 29 14.88 18.95 7.79
C LEU A 29 13.81 18.01 7.24
N LEU A 30 12.96 18.50 6.35
CA LEU A 30 11.87 17.73 5.77
C LEU A 30 12.19 17.38 4.32
N LEU A 31 12.27 16.10 4.00
CA LEU A 31 12.60 15.63 2.66
C LEU A 31 11.52 16.09 1.64
N VAL A 32 11.98 16.55 0.49
CA VAL A 32 11.14 17.00 -0.64
C VAL A 32 11.25 16.06 -1.83
N SER A 33 12.48 15.65 -2.13
CA SER A 33 12.76 14.73 -3.21
C SER A 33 14.07 14.00 -2.97
N SER A 34 14.14 12.80 -3.50
CA SER A 34 15.35 12.01 -3.64
C SER A 34 15.42 11.51 -5.08
N ASN A 35 16.63 11.43 -5.63
CA ASN A 35 16.88 10.90 -6.95
C ASN A 35 18.15 10.05 -6.89
N ALA A 36 18.03 8.75 -7.18
CA ALA A 36 19.17 7.86 -7.35
C ALA A 36 19.50 7.79 -8.85
N VAL A 37 20.64 8.38 -9.24
CA VAL A 37 21.16 8.32 -10.61
C VAL A 37 21.83 6.95 -10.85
N HIS A 38 22.63 6.52 -9.89
CA HIS A 38 23.25 5.19 -9.83
C HIS A 38 23.07 4.62 -8.43
N GLY A 39 22.68 3.36 -8.34
CA GLY A 39 22.36 2.71 -7.06
C GLY A 39 20.87 2.74 -6.73
N TYR A 40 20.55 2.33 -5.50
CA TYR A 40 19.21 2.31 -4.95
C TYR A 40 19.20 2.71 -3.48
N TRP A 41 18.08 3.26 -3.02
CA TRP A 41 17.88 3.63 -1.62
C TRP A 41 17.55 2.39 -0.78
N PRO A 42 18.35 2.03 0.24
CA PRO A 42 17.98 0.98 1.18
C PRO A 42 16.82 1.42 2.08
N PRO A 43 16.14 0.48 2.78
CA PRO A 43 15.09 0.83 3.74
C PRO A 43 15.56 1.86 4.77
N GLY A 44 14.70 2.83 5.07
CA GLY A 44 14.97 3.97 5.95
C GLY A 44 15.70 5.14 5.28
N SER A 45 16.27 4.95 4.09
CA SER A 45 17.01 6.00 3.37
C SER A 45 16.31 6.52 2.11
N PRO A 46 16.53 7.80 1.75
CA PRO A 46 17.07 8.83 2.64
C PRO A 46 16.04 9.15 3.73
N PRO A 47 16.46 9.52 4.96
CA PRO A 47 15.53 9.81 6.05
C PRO A 47 14.56 10.90 5.62
N ASN A 48 13.26 10.66 5.78
CA ASN A 48 12.29 11.67 5.37
C ASN A 48 12.24 12.90 6.29
N THR A 49 12.69 12.72 7.53
CA THR A 49 12.87 13.78 8.52
C THR A 49 14.23 13.61 9.17
N ILE A 50 14.97 14.71 9.32
CA ILE A 50 16.14 14.78 10.18
C ILE A 50 15.82 15.80 11.27
N GLU A 51 15.58 15.30 12.49
CA GLU A 51 15.12 16.13 13.60
C GLU A 51 16.14 17.22 13.97
N ALA A 52 15.65 18.33 14.52
CA ALA A 52 16.50 19.39 15.03
C ALA A 52 17.47 18.87 16.11
N GLY A 53 18.76 19.16 15.94
CA GLY A 53 19.81 18.75 16.88
C GLY A 53 20.22 17.28 16.76
N THR A 54 19.77 16.55 15.73
CA THR A 54 20.12 15.14 15.52
C THR A 54 20.93 14.94 14.25
N GLU A 55 21.39 13.70 14.08
CA GLU A 55 22.04 13.20 12.88
C GLU A 55 21.03 12.41 12.02
N GLY A 56 21.14 12.54 10.70
CA GLY A 56 20.46 11.69 9.73
C GLY A 56 21.47 11.01 8.81
N LEU A 57 21.30 9.71 8.55
CA LEU A 57 22.15 8.99 7.61
C LEU A 57 21.45 8.89 6.24
N VAL A 58 22.04 9.52 5.22
CA VAL A 58 21.66 9.33 3.82
C VAL A 58 22.55 8.24 3.24
N GLN A 59 22.00 7.02 3.10
CA GLN A 59 22.70 5.88 2.51
C GLN A 59 22.20 5.61 1.09
N LEU A 60 23.10 5.37 0.14
CA LEU A 60 22.77 4.91 -1.20
C LEU A 60 23.64 3.70 -1.55
N ASN A 61 23.00 2.60 -1.94
CA ASN A 61 23.67 1.33 -2.20
C ASN A 61 23.89 1.12 -3.69
N ASP A 62 25.04 0.58 -4.07
CA ASP A 62 25.27 0.16 -5.45
C ASP A 62 24.34 -1.00 -5.84
N SER A 63 23.83 -0.97 -7.07
CA SER A 63 22.88 -1.95 -7.56
C SER A 63 23.52 -3.29 -7.91
N PHE A 64 24.77 -3.29 -8.36
CA PHE A 64 25.41 -4.50 -8.94
C PHE A 64 26.85 -4.77 -8.46
N GLY A 65 27.38 -3.97 -7.53
CA GLY A 65 28.76 -4.08 -7.04
C GLY A 65 29.84 -3.57 -8.02
N PHE A 66 29.43 -2.95 -9.13
CA PHE A 66 30.35 -2.42 -10.16
C PHE A 66 29.90 -1.09 -10.78
N THR A 67 28.80 -0.47 -10.30
CA THR A 67 28.33 0.81 -10.85
C THR A 67 28.64 2.01 -9.96
N GLY A 68 28.84 1.77 -8.66
CA GLY A 68 28.97 2.84 -7.67
C GLY A 68 27.62 3.46 -7.34
N SER A 69 27.64 4.56 -6.59
CA SER A 69 26.46 5.22 -6.04
C SER A 69 26.48 6.70 -6.38
N GLN A 70 25.43 7.22 -7.01
CA GLN A 70 25.28 8.64 -7.32
C GLN A 70 23.85 9.08 -7.06
N GLY A 71 23.69 10.14 -6.28
CA GLY A 71 22.36 10.60 -5.88
C GLY A 71 22.28 12.07 -5.56
N GLU A 72 21.03 12.51 -5.47
CA GLU A 72 20.64 13.84 -5.00
C GLU A 72 19.50 13.69 -3.99
N VAL A 73 19.58 14.43 -2.90
CA VAL A 73 18.48 14.61 -1.94
C VAL A 73 18.25 16.08 -1.67
N VAL A 74 16.97 16.46 -1.58
CA VAL A 74 16.54 17.83 -1.31
C VAL A 74 15.68 17.82 -0.05
N TYR A 75 16.09 18.60 0.93
CA TYR A 75 15.35 18.89 2.15
C TYR A 75 14.84 20.34 2.13
N GLU A 76 13.76 20.59 2.84
CA GLU A 76 13.25 21.93 3.16
C GLU A 76 13.31 22.15 4.66
N ILE A 77 13.63 23.39 5.03
CA ILE A 77 13.50 23.90 6.38
C ILE A 77 12.46 25.00 6.37
N TYR A 78 11.61 25.04 7.39
CA TYR A 78 10.59 26.08 7.58
C TYR A 78 10.99 26.97 8.77
N PRO A 79 11.62 28.14 8.54
CA PRO A 79 12.05 29.01 9.63
C PRO A 79 10.85 29.52 10.43
N PRO A 80 10.91 29.54 11.78
CA PRO A 80 9.79 30.05 12.58
C PRO A 80 9.46 31.53 12.30
N SER A 81 10.45 32.30 11.81
CA SER A 81 10.27 33.70 11.41
C SER A 81 9.57 33.87 10.05
N GLN A 82 9.55 32.82 9.21
CA GLN A 82 8.98 32.84 7.86
C GLN A 82 8.38 31.46 7.52
N PRO A 83 7.28 31.05 8.19
CA PRO A 83 6.73 29.70 8.06
C PRO A 83 6.23 29.38 6.64
N ASP A 84 5.94 30.38 5.81
CA ASP A 84 5.46 30.17 4.43
C ASP A 84 6.58 30.21 3.38
N LYS A 85 7.84 30.43 3.79
CA LYS A 85 8.99 30.55 2.87
C LYS A 85 10.06 29.54 3.26
N PRO A 86 9.94 28.29 2.77
CA PRO A 86 10.94 27.29 3.07
C PRO A 86 12.29 27.61 2.42
N ILE A 87 13.36 27.17 3.08
CA ILE A 87 14.71 27.20 2.53
C ILE A 87 15.04 25.78 2.11
N SER A 88 15.25 25.57 0.82
CA SER A 88 15.72 24.29 0.29
C SER A 88 17.21 24.11 0.57
N PHE A 89 17.58 22.87 0.90
CA PHE A 89 18.92 22.37 1.13
C PHE A 89 19.12 21.12 0.27
N THR A 90 20.08 21.16 -0.64
CA THR A 90 20.35 20.09 -1.61
C THR A 90 21.70 19.46 -1.30
N ILE A 91 21.72 18.13 -1.23
CA ILE A 91 22.94 17.32 -1.15
C ILE A 91 23.04 16.53 -2.45
N GLU A 92 24.13 16.71 -3.17
CA GLU A 92 24.49 15.93 -4.36
C GLU A 92 25.79 15.19 -4.07
N PHE A 93 25.83 13.89 -4.35
CA PHE A 93 27.00 13.07 -4.09
C PHE A 93 27.21 12.01 -5.16
N SER A 94 28.47 11.58 -5.29
CA SER A 94 28.88 10.49 -6.17
C SER A 94 30.07 9.75 -5.59
N ASP A 95 29.93 8.43 -5.50
CA ASP A 95 30.94 7.43 -5.18
C ASP A 95 31.00 6.41 -6.34
N PRO A 96 31.66 6.78 -7.45
CA PRO A 96 31.74 5.93 -8.64
C PRO A 96 32.58 4.66 -8.44
N PHE A 97 32.23 3.59 -9.13
CA PHE A 97 33.02 2.36 -9.12
C PHE A 97 34.39 2.56 -9.76
N GLY A 98 35.47 2.45 -8.99
CA GLY A 98 36.84 2.39 -9.50
C GLY A 98 37.82 3.27 -8.72
N LYS A 99 39.04 2.76 -8.53
CA LYS A 99 40.09 3.40 -7.70
C LYS A 99 40.52 4.80 -8.17
N TRP A 100 40.29 5.13 -9.43
CA TRP A 100 40.76 6.36 -10.08
C TRP A 100 39.64 7.34 -10.44
N ASN A 101 38.40 7.01 -10.09
CA ASN A 101 37.28 7.88 -10.38
C ASN A 101 37.12 8.92 -9.27
N ASP A 102 36.71 10.12 -9.68
CA ASP A 102 36.54 11.24 -8.77
C ASP A 102 35.25 11.10 -7.96
N ASN A 103 35.40 11.16 -6.64
CA ASN A 103 34.30 11.33 -5.72
C ASN A 103 33.89 12.80 -5.67
N TYR A 104 32.62 13.08 -5.41
CA TYR A 104 32.24 14.43 -4.99
C TYR A 104 31.08 14.41 -3.99
N LEU A 105 31.08 15.41 -3.12
CA LEU A 105 29.96 15.77 -2.26
C LEU A 105 29.78 17.29 -2.33
N LYS A 106 28.56 17.71 -2.63
CA LYS A 106 28.15 19.10 -2.72
C LYS A 106 26.91 19.29 -1.86
N ALA A 107 26.92 20.36 -1.07
CA ALA A 107 25.83 20.75 -0.20
C ALA A 107 25.52 22.22 -0.48
N ARG A 108 24.26 22.54 -0.81
CA ARG A 108 23.86 23.89 -1.22
C ARG A 108 22.54 24.28 -0.57
N ALA A 109 22.54 25.42 0.12
CA ALA A 109 21.30 26.06 0.57
C ALA A 109 20.82 27.08 -0.47
N SER A 110 19.51 27.13 -0.72
CA SER A 110 18.86 28.15 -1.55
C SER A 110 19.03 29.57 -1.00
N ASN A 111 19.25 29.71 0.32
CA ASN A 111 19.59 30.97 0.96
C ASN A 111 20.73 30.80 1.98
N PRO A 112 22.00 30.90 1.54
CA PRO A 112 23.18 30.71 2.39
C PRO A 112 23.31 31.71 3.55
N LYS A 113 22.59 32.85 3.52
CA LYS A 113 22.58 33.81 4.62
C LYS A 113 21.77 33.32 5.82
N LEU A 114 20.84 32.41 5.59
CA LEU A 114 19.94 31.87 6.61
C LEU A 114 20.27 30.42 6.99
N LEU A 115 20.88 29.67 6.08
CA LEU A 115 21.33 28.30 6.30
C LEU A 115 22.73 28.12 5.71
N SER A 116 23.73 27.96 6.57
CA SER A 116 25.09 27.60 6.16
C SER A 116 25.29 26.09 6.15
N THR A 117 26.05 25.63 5.17
CA THR A 117 26.38 24.21 4.97
C THR A 117 27.89 24.05 5.08
N HIS A 118 28.36 23.14 5.94
CA HIS A 118 29.77 22.83 6.09
C HIS A 118 29.99 21.34 5.76
N ILE A 119 30.86 21.06 4.78
CA ILE A 119 31.22 19.70 4.39
C ILE A 119 32.57 19.39 5.02
N LEU A 120 32.69 18.31 5.79
CA LEU A 120 33.97 17.85 6.31
C LEU A 120 34.86 17.28 5.18
N PRO A 121 36.20 17.24 5.37
CA PRO A 121 37.12 16.66 4.39
C PRO A 121 36.77 15.20 4.04
N TYR A 122 36.86 14.86 2.76
CA TYR A 122 36.60 13.50 2.24
C TYR A 122 37.62 13.10 1.17
N THR A 123 37.73 11.81 0.88
CA THR A 123 38.60 11.28 -0.19
C THR A 123 38.07 11.70 -1.56
N ALA A 124 38.85 12.49 -2.28
CA ALA A 124 38.46 13.02 -3.59
C ALA A 124 38.46 11.97 -4.72
N THR A 125 39.09 10.81 -4.51
CA THR A 125 39.20 9.75 -5.53
C THR A 125 39.15 8.37 -4.92
N GLY A 126 38.51 7.44 -5.64
CA GLY A 126 38.52 6.01 -5.32
C GLY A 126 37.50 5.61 -4.25
N HIS A 127 37.21 4.31 -4.22
CA HIS A 127 36.28 3.69 -3.28
C HIS A 127 37.03 3.07 -2.08
N PRO A 128 36.51 3.13 -0.84
CA PRO A 128 35.25 3.78 -0.46
C PRO A 128 35.33 5.31 -0.42
N PHE A 129 34.18 5.95 -0.66
CA PHE A 129 33.97 7.35 -0.29
C PHE A 129 34.16 7.48 1.23
N THR A 130 35.34 7.91 1.68
CA THR A 130 35.71 7.99 3.10
C THR A 130 36.24 9.37 3.44
N GLY A 131 35.71 9.95 4.50
CA GLY A 131 36.28 11.09 5.22
C GLY A 131 36.83 10.61 6.55
N GLU A 132 37.73 11.37 7.14
CA GLU A 132 37.88 11.33 8.60
C GLU A 132 36.54 11.88 9.14
N ASP A 133 35.60 10.98 9.41
CA ASP A 133 34.18 11.27 9.72
C ASP A 133 33.43 11.96 8.54
N ASN A 134 32.64 11.18 7.78
CA ASN A 134 31.93 11.58 6.54
C ASN A 134 30.73 12.51 6.81
N ASP A 135 30.99 13.68 7.41
CA ASP A 135 29.93 14.49 7.99
C ASP A 135 29.64 15.77 7.21
N ALA A 136 28.36 16.02 6.95
CA ALA A 136 27.84 17.32 6.58
C ALA A 136 27.26 17.98 7.83
N GLU A 137 27.92 19.03 8.33
CA GLU A 137 27.43 19.82 9.45
C GLU A 137 26.63 21.03 8.98
N LEU A 138 25.38 21.15 9.46
CA LEU A 138 24.55 22.34 9.25
C LEU A 138 24.57 23.22 10.50
N VAL A 139 25.49 24.16 10.55
CA VAL A 139 25.60 25.12 11.67
C VAL A 139 24.74 26.35 11.37
N ARG A 140 23.91 26.79 12.33
CA ARG A 140 23.38 28.16 12.33
C ARG A 140 24.49 29.09 12.82
N SER A 141 24.78 30.18 12.14
CA SER A 141 25.94 31.04 12.47
C SER A 141 25.88 31.59 13.91
N SER A 142 26.61 30.97 14.84
CA SER A 142 27.44 31.60 15.89
C SER A 142 28.08 30.56 16.83
N SER A 143 29.43 30.55 16.81
CA SER A 143 30.43 30.13 17.82
C SER A 143 30.37 28.73 18.49
N ALA A 144 31.48 28.01 18.30
CA ALA A 144 31.77 26.60 18.61
C ALA A 144 32.22 26.31 20.07
N GLU A 145 32.20 25.02 20.46
CA GLU A 145 33.22 24.29 21.28
C GLU A 145 32.95 22.74 21.17
N PRO A 146 33.97 21.84 21.11
CA PRO A 146 33.84 20.39 20.77
C PRO A 146 34.22 19.40 21.90
N PHE A 147 33.84 18.10 21.84
CA PHE A 147 34.42 16.97 22.66
C PHE A 147 33.94 15.56 22.16
N PRO A 148 34.52 14.41 22.59
CA PRO A 148 35.21 13.44 21.71
C PRO A 148 34.62 11.99 21.58
N GLN A 149 35.25 11.21 20.68
CA GLN A 149 34.99 9.83 20.18
C GLN A 149 35.26 8.65 21.16
N LEU A 150 34.75 7.44 20.79
CA LEU A 150 35.23 6.01 21.00
C LEU A 150 34.01 5.06 21.21
N SER A 151 33.90 3.78 20.82
CA SER A 151 34.53 2.83 19.86
C SER A 151 33.73 1.50 19.84
N ASN A 152 33.85 0.73 18.75
CA ASN A 152 33.11 -0.49 18.33
C ASN A 152 33.25 -1.77 19.20
N THR A 153 32.26 -2.68 19.11
CA THR A 153 32.40 -4.06 18.57
C THR A 153 31.07 -4.85 18.57
N ALA A 154 30.82 -5.61 17.49
CA ALA A 154 29.67 -6.49 17.25
C ALA A 154 30.14 -7.93 16.98
N THR A 155 29.25 -8.92 17.18
CA THR A 155 29.47 -10.32 16.77
C THR A 155 28.18 -10.95 16.22
N MET A 156 28.31 -11.60 15.06
CA MET A 156 27.30 -12.19 14.16
C MET A 156 26.93 -13.64 14.51
N ILE A 157 25.73 -14.11 14.14
CA ILE A 157 25.43 -15.54 13.85
C ILE A 157 24.44 -15.66 12.67
N GLU A 158 24.68 -16.67 11.83
CA GLU A 158 24.16 -16.97 10.48
C GLU A 158 22.91 -17.88 10.38
N ASN A 159 22.21 -17.73 9.23
CA ASN A 159 21.57 -18.70 8.31
C ASN A 159 20.45 -19.69 8.74
N GLU A 160 19.33 -19.70 7.99
CA GLU A 160 18.97 -20.78 7.03
C GLU A 160 17.72 -20.49 6.15
N LYS A 161 17.61 -21.22 5.03
CA LYS A 161 16.86 -20.94 3.77
C LYS A 161 15.37 -21.38 3.80
N GLY A 162 14.50 -20.67 3.06
CA GLY A 162 13.07 -20.97 2.88
C GLY A 162 12.56 -20.96 1.43
N VAL A 163 11.55 -21.81 1.17
CA VAL A 163 10.82 -22.10 -0.08
C VAL A 163 9.67 -21.10 -0.30
N HIS A 164 9.30 -20.79 -1.55
CA HIS A 164 8.30 -19.75 -1.92
C HIS A 164 6.96 -20.29 -2.46
N LEU A 165 5.82 -19.75 -1.98
CA LEU A 165 4.46 -19.87 -2.55
C LEU A 165 3.68 -18.54 -2.38
N LYS A 166 2.73 -18.27 -3.30
CA LYS A 166 2.06 -16.96 -3.54
C LYS A 166 0.79 -16.72 -2.71
N TYR A 167 0.78 -15.67 -1.90
CA TYR A 167 -0.39 -14.87 -1.48
C TYR A 167 0.07 -13.44 -1.17
N GLU A 168 -0.80 -12.46 -1.37
CA GLU A 168 -0.42 -11.08 -1.73
C GLU A 168 -0.89 -10.05 -0.69
N ILE A 169 -0.10 -9.90 0.36
CA ILE A 169 0.02 -8.66 1.12
C ILE A 169 1.44 -8.14 0.84
N GLY A 170 1.63 -6.83 0.74
CA GLY A 170 2.87 -6.23 0.22
C GLY A 170 4.09 -6.56 1.08
N PHE A 171 4.87 -7.59 0.71
CA PHE A 171 6.15 -7.91 1.36
C PHE A 171 7.26 -8.22 0.38
N LYS A 172 8.49 -8.11 0.86
CA LYS A 172 9.69 -8.62 0.18
C LYS A 172 9.88 -10.08 0.59
N GLY A 173 9.69 -11.02 -0.34
CA GLY A 173 10.01 -12.42 -0.10
C GLY A 173 11.52 -12.65 0.07
N PRO A 174 11.92 -13.86 0.51
CA PRO A 174 13.33 -14.27 0.53
C PRO A 174 14.04 -13.97 -0.82
N LEU A 175 15.35 -13.69 -0.78
CA LEU A 175 16.20 -13.42 -1.96
C LEU A 175 15.86 -12.16 -2.78
N GLY A 176 15.11 -11.22 -2.22
CA GLY A 176 14.81 -9.96 -2.92
C GLY A 176 13.86 -10.12 -4.10
N ILE A 177 13.12 -11.24 -4.17
CA ILE A 177 12.06 -11.42 -5.16
C ILE A 177 10.86 -10.55 -4.72
N PRO A 178 10.47 -9.52 -5.49
CA PRO A 178 9.37 -8.64 -5.12
C PRO A 178 8.06 -9.44 -5.12
N THR A 179 7.36 -9.48 -3.99
CA THR A 179 6.06 -10.14 -3.86
C THR A 179 4.91 -9.14 -3.69
N LYS A 180 4.92 -8.04 -4.49
CA LYS A 180 3.85 -7.02 -4.71
C LYS A 180 4.00 -5.71 -3.91
N GLN A 181 3.30 -4.66 -4.35
CA GLN A 181 3.56 -3.24 -4.07
C GLN A 181 2.70 -2.66 -2.92
N SER A 182 3.20 -1.64 -2.22
CA SER A 182 2.57 -0.93 -1.07
C SER A 182 1.44 0.03 -1.44
N ILE A 183 0.32 -0.47 -1.96
CA ILE A 183 -0.75 0.40 -2.51
C ILE A 183 -1.43 1.22 -1.42
N HIS A 184 -1.92 0.57 -0.38
CA HIS A 184 -2.61 1.21 0.73
C HIS A 184 -1.71 2.22 1.42
N GLU A 185 -0.45 1.85 1.66
CA GLU A 185 0.52 2.72 2.31
C GLU A 185 0.87 3.92 1.44
N ASP A 186 1.05 3.75 0.12
CA ASP A 186 1.29 4.87 -0.78
C ASP A 186 0.10 5.84 -0.82
N MET A 187 -1.13 5.30 -0.81
CA MET A 187 -2.36 6.11 -0.70
C MET A 187 -2.43 6.86 0.64
N ALA A 188 -2.08 6.19 1.75
CA ALA A 188 -2.03 6.81 3.08
C ALA A 188 -0.97 7.91 3.14
N ILE A 189 0.23 7.67 2.60
CA ILE A 189 1.31 8.67 2.52
C ILE A 189 0.85 9.88 1.70
N ALA A 190 0.23 9.66 0.54
CA ALA A 190 -0.33 10.74 -0.29
C ALA A 190 -1.37 11.57 0.49
N ALA A 191 -2.24 10.89 1.25
CA ALA A 191 -3.23 11.53 2.11
C ALA A 191 -2.58 12.35 3.24
N PHE A 192 -1.56 11.80 3.92
CA PHE A 192 -0.80 12.50 4.95
C PHE A 192 -0.12 13.75 4.39
N ILE A 193 0.63 13.65 3.28
CA ILE A 193 1.30 14.79 2.62
C ILE A 193 0.32 15.95 2.38
N GLY A 194 -0.91 15.64 1.96
CA GLY A 194 -1.93 16.64 1.68
C GLY A 194 -2.76 17.11 2.89
N SER A 195 -2.54 16.56 4.10
CA SER A 195 -3.38 16.77 5.28
C SER A 195 -2.88 17.89 6.21
N LYS A 196 -3.61 18.11 7.31
CA LYS A 196 -3.23 18.96 8.44
C LYS A 196 -2.22 18.31 9.39
N LEU A 197 -1.86 17.05 9.15
CA LEU A 197 -0.76 16.35 9.81
C LEU A 197 0.26 15.90 8.75
N PRO A 198 0.93 16.85 8.07
CA PRO A 198 1.69 16.55 6.86
C PRO A 198 2.92 15.69 7.12
N PHE A 199 3.08 14.66 6.32
CA PHE A 199 4.38 14.03 6.13
C PHE A 199 5.25 14.90 5.20
N PRO A 200 6.59 14.81 5.29
CA PRO A 200 7.48 15.39 4.30
C PRO A 200 7.06 15.02 2.87
N LYS A 201 7.19 15.96 1.93
CA LYS A 201 6.73 15.76 0.53
C LYS A 201 7.48 14.62 -0.17
N GLY A 202 8.71 14.35 0.22
CA GLY A 202 9.53 13.26 -0.29
C GLY A 202 9.33 11.94 0.46
N THR A 203 8.35 11.84 1.36
CA THR A 203 8.05 10.58 2.04
C THR A 203 7.54 9.55 1.03
N GLU A 204 8.14 8.37 1.10
CA GLU A 204 7.79 7.15 0.39
C GLU A 204 7.75 6.00 1.41
N TYR A 205 7.10 4.88 1.06
CA TYR A 205 7.00 3.74 1.97
C TYR A 205 8.37 3.28 2.52
N ASN A 206 9.40 3.33 1.66
CA ASN A 206 10.74 2.90 2.00
C ASN A 206 11.46 3.79 3.04
N ASN A 207 11.05 5.05 3.24
CA ASN A 207 11.76 6.00 4.11
C ASN A 207 10.94 6.51 5.30
N LEU A 208 9.88 5.78 5.66
CA LEU A 208 9.08 6.07 6.85
C LEU A 208 9.91 5.93 8.13
N ASN A 209 9.79 6.89 9.04
CA ASN A 209 10.37 6.78 10.37
C ASN A 209 9.49 5.92 11.30
N ALA A 210 10.03 5.51 12.45
CA ALA A 210 9.35 4.62 13.40
C ALA A 210 7.97 5.14 13.86
N ASN A 211 7.85 6.46 14.00
CA ASN A 211 6.61 7.13 14.40
C ASN A 211 5.51 7.01 13.32
N GLN A 212 5.89 7.11 12.04
CA GLN A 212 4.99 7.00 10.90
C GLN A 212 4.63 5.54 10.62
N TRP A 213 5.55 4.61 10.86
CA TRP A 213 5.31 3.18 10.76
C TRP A 213 4.17 2.69 11.65
N GLU A 214 3.86 3.35 12.77
CA GLU A 214 2.70 3.01 13.58
C GLU A 214 1.37 3.24 12.85
N TYR A 215 1.27 4.20 11.91
CA TYR A 215 0.09 4.30 11.04
C TYR A 215 0.05 3.14 10.04
N MET A 216 1.18 2.79 9.44
CA MET A 216 1.24 1.69 8.45
C MET A 216 0.96 0.34 9.10
N ARG A 217 1.42 0.12 10.33
CA ARG A 217 1.08 -1.08 11.12
C ARG A 217 -0.41 -1.19 11.36
N GLY A 218 -1.09 -0.06 11.57
CA GLY A 218 -2.55 -0.02 11.65
C GLY A 218 -3.24 -0.29 10.33
N LEU A 219 -2.68 0.24 9.24
CA LEU A 219 -3.20 0.06 7.89
C LEU A 219 -3.16 -1.42 7.50
N VAL A 220 -1.98 -2.04 7.57
CA VAL A 220 -1.77 -3.47 7.26
C VAL A 220 -2.52 -4.41 8.21
N TRP A 221 -2.89 -3.95 9.41
CA TRP A 221 -3.56 -4.79 10.41
C TRP A 221 -4.90 -5.37 9.91
N SER A 222 -5.64 -4.69 9.03
CA SER A 222 -6.87 -5.27 8.49
C SER A 222 -6.62 -6.54 7.67
N ASP A 223 -5.54 -6.55 6.88
CA ASP A 223 -5.10 -7.69 6.08
C ASP A 223 -4.34 -8.74 6.92
N ASP A 224 -3.69 -8.32 7.99
CA ASP A 224 -2.94 -9.20 8.92
C ASP A 224 -3.28 -8.90 10.38
N PRO A 225 -4.51 -9.24 10.81
CA PRO A 225 -4.97 -8.88 12.14
C PRO A 225 -4.28 -9.69 13.24
N THR A 226 -3.61 -10.79 12.89
CA THR A 226 -2.77 -11.58 13.80
C THR A 226 -1.32 -11.05 13.86
N CYS A 227 -0.90 -10.16 12.94
CA CYS A 227 0.46 -9.61 12.81
C CYS A 227 1.56 -10.65 12.45
N LEU A 228 1.20 -11.72 11.73
CA LEU A 228 2.10 -12.82 11.36
C LEU A 228 3.15 -12.46 10.30
N LEU A 229 2.99 -11.30 9.67
CA LEU A 229 3.88 -10.85 8.60
C LEU A 229 5.04 -10.02 9.16
N PHE A 230 4.98 -9.65 10.43
CA PHE A 230 5.99 -8.85 11.09
C PHE A 230 6.81 -9.68 12.06
N ILE A 231 8.10 -9.37 12.15
CA ILE A 231 8.99 -9.96 13.14
C ILE A 231 8.70 -9.32 14.51
N ASP A 232 8.55 -10.13 15.56
CA ASP A 232 8.45 -9.63 16.93
C ASP A 232 9.80 -9.10 17.39
N SER A 233 9.95 -7.78 17.39
CA SER A 233 11.17 -7.08 17.80
C SER A 233 10.87 -6.08 18.91
N LYS A 234 11.80 -5.95 19.86
CA LYS A 234 11.67 -4.98 20.96
C LYS A 234 11.84 -3.55 20.49
N GLU A 235 12.66 -3.35 19.46
CA GLU A 235 13.16 -2.03 19.04
C GLU A 235 12.64 -1.58 17.70
N SER A 236 12.21 -2.51 16.84
CA SER A 236 11.72 -2.21 15.49
C SER A 236 10.30 -2.75 15.27
N ASN A 237 9.51 -2.03 14.48
CA ASN A 237 8.14 -2.39 14.11
C ASN A 237 7.93 -2.51 12.60
N ASN A 238 8.97 -2.31 11.78
CA ASN A 238 8.92 -2.29 10.32
C ASN A 238 9.53 -3.55 9.67
N GLN A 239 10.04 -4.47 10.47
CA GLN A 239 10.68 -5.69 10.00
C GLN A 239 9.65 -6.74 9.60
N LEU A 240 9.75 -7.20 8.36
CA LEU A 240 8.87 -8.18 7.76
C LEU A 240 9.50 -9.58 7.84
N GLY A 241 8.68 -10.56 8.22
CA GLY A 241 9.01 -11.97 8.16
C GLY A 241 8.81 -12.54 6.74
N VAL A 242 9.07 -13.84 6.58
CA VAL A 242 8.87 -14.55 5.31
C VAL A 242 7.38 -14.69 4.94
N GLY A 243 6.47 -14.54 5.90
CA GLY A 243 5.02 -14.63 5.72
C GLY A 243 4.46 -16.05 5.57
N ALA A 244 5.28 -17.08 5.84
CA ALA A 244 4.84 -18.47 5.79
C ALA A 244 3.75 -18.79 6.83
N GLU A 245 3.86 -18.25 8.04
CA GLU A 245 2.87 -18.41 9.12
C GLU A 245 1.54 -17.78 8.74
N PHE A 246 1.57 -16.56 8.20
CA PHE A 246 0.39 -15.89 7.66
C PHE A 246 -0.29 -16.74 6.59
N LEU A 247 0.46 -17.22 5.59
CA LEU A 247 -0.10 -18.03 4.51
C LEU A 247 -0.75 -19.31 5.05
N GLN A 248 -0.13 -19.94 6.04
CA GLN A 248 -0.67 -21.12 6.69
C GLN A 248 -1.98 -20.80 7.42
N GLU A 249 -2.03 -19.72 8.20
CA GLU A 249 -3.24 -19.32 8.92
C GLU A 249 -4.37 -18.87 7.97
N PHE A 250 -4.01 -18.19 6.90
CA PHE A 250 -4.95 -17.74 5.87
C PHE A 250 -5.70 -18.91 5.22
N TRP A 251 -4.99 -19.94 4.78
CA TRP A 251 -5.60 -21.08 4.10
C TRP A 251 -6.14 -22.14 5.05
N TYR A 252 -5.44 -22.43 6.13
CA TYR A 252 -5.68 -23.59 6.99
C TYR A 252 -5.90 -23.24 8.46
N GLY A 253 -5.93 -21.95 8.82
CA GLY A 253 -6.20 -21.49 10.17
C GLY A 253 -7.62 -21.77 10.64
N SER A 254 -7.83 -21.56 11.94
CA SER A 254 -9.13 -21.73 12.58
C SER A 254 -10.13 -20.67 12.11
N GLU A 255 -11.38 -21.07 11.83
CA GLU A 255 -12.50 -20.16 11.52
C GLU A 255 -12.80 -19.15 12.66
N TYR A 256 -12.32 -19.43 13.87
CA TYR A 256 -12.42 -18.52 15.03
C TYR A 256 -11.24 -17.54 15.13
N GLY A 257 -10.18 -17.74 14.35
CA GLY A 257 -8.99 -16.90 14.31
C GLY A 257 -9.19 -15.64 13.48
N LEU A 258 -8.51 -14.55 13.86
CA LEU A 258 -8.65 -13.25 13.21
C LEU A 258 -8.40 -13.31 11.70
N THR A 259 -7.34 -13.99 11.25
CA THR A 259 -7.01 -14.07 9.81
C THR A 259 -8.14 -14.69 8.98
N LYS A 260 -8.76 -15.77 9.47
CA LYS A 260 -9.93 -16.37 8.80
C LYS A 260 -11.14 -15.46 8.87
N ARG A 261 -11.41 -14.86 10.04
CA ARG A 261 -12.58 -14.01 10.23
C ARG A 261 -12.53 -12.73 9.40
N SER A 262 -11.36 -12.11 9.22
CA SER A 262 -11.21 -10.90 8.40
C SER A 262 -11.42 -11.18 6.92
N HIS A 263 -10.96 -12.31 6.38
CA HIS A 263 -11.06 -12.57 4.95
C HIS A 263 -12.25 -13.44 4.53
N PHE A 264 -12.75 -14.30 5.42
CA PHE A 264 -13.78 -15.30 5.09
C PHE A 264 -14.97 -15.30 6.04
N GLY A 265 -14.96 -14.47 7.08
CA GLY A 265 -15.95 -14.50 8.14
C GLY A 265 -16.58 -13.15 8.44
N ASP A 266 -16.96 -12.97 9.70
CA ASP A 266 -17.75 -11.84 10.21
C ASP A 266 -16.96 -10.54 10.39
N LEU A 267 -15.63 -10.57 10.17
CA LEU A 267 -14.77 -9.39 10.16
C LEU A 267 -14.41 -8.91 8.74
N GLN A 268 -15.05 -9.43 7.69
CA GLN A 268 -14.94 -8.88 6.32
C GLN A 268 -15.34 -7.40 6.22
N LEU A 269 -16.07 -6.87 7.21
CA LEU A 269 -16.30 -5.44 7.36
C LEU A 269 -15.00 -4.61 7.33
N LEU A 270 -13.87 -5.18 7.78
CA LEU A 270 -12.56 -4.52 7.79
C LEU A 270 -12.07 -4.18 6.37
N HIS A 271 -12.60 -4.87 5.37
CA HIS A 271 -12.29 -4.69 3.95
C HIS A 271 -13.44 -4.03 3.19
N GLY A 272 -14.43 -3.45 3.88
CA GLY A 272 -15.62 -2.91 3.23
C GLY A 272 -16.43 -3.97 2.49
N MET A 273 -16.46 -5.20 3.01
CA MET A 273 -17.13 -6.33 2.38
C MET A 273 -18.23 -6.90 3.29
N GLY A 274 -19.23 -7.53 2.66
CA GLY A 274 -20.25 -8.28 3.37
C GLY A 274 -19.71 -9.61 3.89
N SER A 275 -20.16 -10.04 5.07
CA SER A 275 -19.67 -11.28 5.69
C SER A 275 -20.06 -12.55 4.94
N GLN A 276 -21.18 -12.49 4.19
CA GLN A 276 -21.75 -13.60 3.45
C GLN A 276 -22.58 -13.12 2.26
N ALA A 277 -22.78 -14.01 1.30
CA ALA A 277 -23.65 -13.75 0.16
C ALA A 277 -25.08 -13.45 0.62
N ASN A 278 -25.74 -12.52 -0.07
CA ASN A 278 -27.06 -12.01 0.23
C ASN A 278 -27.21 -11.27 1.56
N GLU A 279 -26.11 -10.81 2.19
CA GLU A 279 -26.18 -9.92 3.35
C GLU A 279 -26.84 -8.59 2.97
N ASP A 280 -27.73 -8.09 3.84
CA ASP A 280 -28.34 -6.77 3.67
C ASP A 280 -27.25 -5.68 3.80
N PRO A 281 -27.10 -4.78 2.81
CA PRO A 281 -26.08 -3.74 2.84
C PRO A 281 -26.20 -2.80 4.04
N ASN A 282 -27.39 -2.64 4.61
CA ASN A 282 -27.58 -1.87 5.85
C ASN A 282 -26.92 -2.56 7.05
N ILE A 283 -26.91 -3.90 7.08
CA ILE A 283 -26.23 -4.67 8.13
C ILE A 283 -24.71 -4.52 7.96
N THR A 284 -24.18 -4.68 6.74
CA THR A 284 -22.75 -4.51 6.46
C THR A 284 -22.31 -3.10 6.86
N LYS A 285 -23.02 -2.07 6.39
CA LYS A 285 -22.74 -0.67 6.74
C LYS A 285 -22.79 -0.44 8.26
N LYS A 286 -23.84 -0.90 8.94
CA LYS A 286 -23.96 -0.75 10.40
C LYS A 286 -22.75 -1.38 11.11
N ASN A 287 -22.37 -2.59 10.71
CA ASN A 287 -21.22 -3.30 11.28
C ASN A 287 -19.92 -2.52 11.11
N MET A 288 -19.71 -1.91 9.94
CA MET A 288 -18.55 -1.05 9.67
C MET A 288 -18.55 0.21 10.55
N ILE A 289 -19.69 0.90 10.65
CA ILE A 289 -19.83 2.12 11.46
C ILE A 289 -19.61 1.82 12.95
N ASP A 290 -20.20 0.74 13.47
CA ASP A 290 -20.02 0.33 14.87
C ASP A 290 -18.53 0.06 15.18
N TRP A 291 -17.82 -0.60 14.24
CA TRP A 291 -16.37 -0.82 14.37
C TRP A 291 -15.58 0.49 14.38
N LEU A 292 -15.82 1.32 13.37
CA LEU A 292 -15.11 2.59 13.19
C LEU A 292 -15.37 3.57 14.33
N GLU A 293 -16.55 3.58 14.94
CA GLU A 293 -16.81 4.42 16.10
C GLU A 293 -15.80 4.14 17.21
N ILE A 294 -15.62 2.87 17.56
CA ILE A 294 -14.74 2.45 18.66
C ILE A 294 -13.27 2.69 18.29
N ILE A 295 -12.86 2.30 17.08
CA ILE A 295 -11.46 2.43 16.65
C ILE A 295 -11.08 3.90 16.45
N TYR A 296 -11.96 4.73 15.88
CA TYR A 296 -11.68 6.16 15.78
C TYR A 296 -11.63 6.83 17.14
N LYS A 297 -12.56 6.50 18.06
CA LYS A 297 -12.53 6.97 19.44
C LYS A 297 -11.22 6.59 20.14
N LEU A 298 -10.72 5.37 19.94
CA LEU A 298 -9.39 4.94 20.39
C LEU A 298 -8.26 5.79 19.76
N ALA A 299 -8.34 6.09 18.47
CA ALA A 299 -7.33 6.88 17.76
C ALA A 299 -7.20 8.31 18.33
N ILE A 300 -8.33 8.96 18.65
CA ILE A 300 -8.28 10.31 19.22
C ILE A 300 -8.17 10.33 20.75
N GLY A 301 -8.40 9.20 21.42
CA GLY A 301 -8.43 9.10 22.88
C GLY A 301 -9.75 9.59 23.50
N GLN A 302 -10.86 9.47 22.76
CA GLN A 302 -12.21 9.84 23.22
C GLN A 302 -12.86 8.61 23.87
N ASP A 303 -12.88 8.55 25.20
CA ASP A 303 -13.64 7.56 25.99
C ASP A 303 -13.35 6.07 25.69
N VAL A 304 -12.33 5.76 24.88
CA VAL A 304 -11.83 4.43 24.56
C VAL A 304 -10.31 4.42 24.76
N ALA A 305 -9.83 3.49 25.57
CA ALA A 305 -8.42 3.35 25.90
C ALA A 305 -7.86 2.04 25.35
N ALA A 306 -6.56 2.01 25.06
CA ALA A 306 -5.88 0.80 24.58
C ALA A 306 -5.96 -0.39 25.57
N ALA A 307 -6.19 -0.12 26.86
CA ALA A 307 -6.35 -1.14 27.90
C ALA A 307 -7.77 -1.73 27.96
N ASP A 308 -8.75 -1.17 27.24
CA ASP A 308 -10.13 -1.65 27.28
C ASP A 308 -10.24 -3.04 26.67
N ARG A 309 -11.11 -3.87 27.26
CA ARG A 309 -11.36 -5.24 26.83
C ARG A 309 -12.22 -5.31 25.57
N LEU A 310 -11.93 -6.28 24.71
CA LEU A 310 -12.69 -6.51 23.48
C LEU A 310 -14.15 -6.86 23.75
N ASP A 311 -14.46 -7.67 24.76
CA ASP A 311 -15.83 -8.08 25.11
C ASP A 311 -16.70 -6.91 25.63
N LYS A 312 -16.08 -5.81 26.07
CA LYS A 312 -16.80 -4.60 26.49
C LYS A 312 -17.04 -3.64 25.35
N ARG A 313 -16.15 -3.62 24.35
CA ARG A 313 -16.26 -2.73 23.20
C ARG A 313 -17.01 -3.41 22.04
N PHE A 314 -16.83 -4.70 21.87
CA PHE A 314 -17.36 -5.51 20.78
C PHE A 314 -18.02 -6.80 21.31
N PRO A 315 -19.06 -6.71 22.16
CA PRO A 315 -19.63 -7.85 22.88
C PRO A 315 -20.14 -8.97 21.95
N ASP A 316 -20.65 -8.60 20.77
CA ASP A 316 -21.21 -9.56 19.82
C ASP A 316 -20.16 -10.15 18.86
N ARG A 317 -18.91 -9.65 18.89
CA ARG A 317 -17.84 -10.09 17.98
C ARG A 317 -16.73 -10.86 18.67
N PHE A 318 -16.45 -10.58 19.94
CA PHE A 318 -15.39 -11.27 20.68
C PHE A 318 -15.97 -11.94 21.92
N THR A 319 -15.90 -13.26 21.92
CA THR A 319 -16.45 -14.13 22.97
C THR A 319 -15.35 -14.98 23.58
N ALA A 320 -15.69 -15.88 24.50
CA ALA A 320 -14.74 -16.87 25.00
C ALA A 320 -14.26 -17.86 23.92
N ASN A 321 -14.98 -17.98 22.80
CA ASN A 321 -14.67 -18.91 21.71
C ASN A 321 -13.90 -18.27 20.55
N SER A 322 -13.74 -16.94 20.54
CA SER A 322 -12.92 -16.27 19.52
C SER A 322 -11.43 -16.41 19.84
N ASN A 323 -10.58 -16.30 18.81
CA ASN A 323 -9.13 -16.20 18.97
C ASN A 323 -8.62 -14.90 18.31
N PRO A 324 -8.22 -13.88 19.10
CA PRO A 324 -8.16 -13.86 20.56
C PRO A 324 -9.55 -13.83 21.20
N SER A 325 -9.61 -14.24 22.47
CA SER A 325 -10.84 -14.21 23.27
C SER A 325 -11.21 -12.77 23.65
N GLY A 326 -12.48 -12.55 24.01
CA GLY A 326 -12.98 -11.23 24.35
C GLY A 326 -12.37 -10.56 25.59
N ASP A 327 -11.65 -11.29 26.44
CA ASP A 327 -11.02 -10.74 27.64
C ASP A 327 -9.68 -10.05 27.40
N VAL A 328 -9.13 -10.12 26.18
CA VAL A 328 -7.92 -9.36 25.80
C VAL A 328 -8.24 -7.88 25.58
N SER A 329 -7.20 -7.05 25.63
CA SER A 329 -7.31 -5.60 25.41
C SER A 329 -7.19 -5.20 23.93
N LEU A 330 -7.67 -4.00 23.59
CA LEU A 330 -7.44 -3.37 22.27
C LEU A 330 -5.94 -3.26 21.93
N LYS A 331 -5.06 -3.02 22.92
CA LYS A 331 -3.61 -3.04 22.73
C LYS A 331 -3.13 -4.41 22.26
N GLN A 332 -3.60 -5.48 22.89
CA GLN A 332 -3.21 -6.85 22.52
C GLN A 332 -3.74 -7.20 21.13
N LEU A 333 -4.96 -6.76 20.78
CA LEU A 333 -5.51 -6.91 19.43
C LEU A 333 -4.58 -6.31 18.36
N PHE A 334 -4.15 -5.05 18.53
CA PHE A 334 -3.29 -4.36 17.56
C PHE A 334 -1.82 -4.80 17.56
N LEU A 335 -1.35 -5.46 18.62
CA LEU A 335 0.00 -6.01 18.70
C LEU A 335 0.08 -7.44 18.16
N GLY A 336 -1.01 -8.21 18.24
CA GLY A 336 -1.07 -9.58 17.75
C GLY A 336 0.09 -10.42 18.28
N THR A 337 0.78 -11.11 17.36
CA THR A 337 1.99 -11.92 17.64
C THR A 337 3.27 -11.10 17.79
N THR A 338 3.20 -9.76 17.76
CA THR A 338 4.33 -8.85 17.97
C THR A 338 4.26 -8.04 19.28
N PRO A 339 4.09 -8.69 20.46
CA PRO A 339 3.88 -7.98 21.72
C PRO A 339 5.15 -7.33 22.29
N SER A 340 6.35 -7.67 21.80
CA SER A 340 7.60 -7.22 22.39
C SER A 340 7.93 -5.75 22.09
N TYR A 341 7.32 -5.17 21.06
CA TYR A 341 7.62 -3.81 20.62
C TYR A 341 7.26 -2.76 21.69
N ARG A 342 8.27 -2.10 22.25
CA ARG A 342 8.11 -1.25 23.45
C ARG A 342 7.58 0.14 23.15
N LYS A 343 7.74 0.61 21.90
CA LYS A 343 7.41 1.98 21.46
C LYS A 343 6.04 2.06 20.76
N ALA A 344 5.20 1.02 20.90
CA ALA A 344 3.91 0.93 20.23
C ALA A 344 2.99 2.11 20.54
N ASN A 345 2.39 2.69 19.51
CA ASN A 345 1.42 3.78 19.58
C ASN A 345 0.07 3.30 19.04
N ILE A 346 -0.72 2.70 19.93
CA ILE A 346 -2.02 2.12 19.60
C ILE A 346 -2.99 3.15 18.99
N PRO A 347 -3.08 4.41 19.46
CA PRO A 347 -3.89 5.43 18.79
C PRO A 347 -3.53 5.65 17.31
N ARG A 348 -2.25 5.58 16.94
CA ARG A 348 -1.84 5.70 15.52
C ARG A 348 -2.17 4.46 14.71
N ARG A 349 -2.01 3.26 15.27
CA ARG A 349 -2.47 2.01 14.63
C ARG A 349 -3.98 2.01 14.41
N ALA A 350 -4.74 2.51 15.39
CA ALA A 350 -6.18 2.65 15.26
C ALA A 350 -6.57 3.59 14.10
N LEU A 351 -5.88 4.74 13.94
CA LEU A 351 -6.09 5.59 12.76
C LEU A 351 -5.78 4.83 11.46
N GLY A 352 -4.65 4.11 11.41
CA GLY A 352 -4.28 3.29 10.26
C GLY A 352 -5.39 2.30 9.86
N ASN A 353 -6.00 1.60 10.81
CA ASN A 353 -7.10 0.67 10.55
C ASN A 353 -8.33 1.38 9.95
N CYS A 354 -8.68 2.56 10.46
CA CYS A 354 -9.74 3.37 9.87
C CYS A 354 -9.43 3.79 8.42
N LEU A 355 -8.16 4.13 8.12
CA LEU A 355 -7.73 4.48 6.77
C LEU A 355 -7.86 3.29 5.82
N HIS A 356 -7.49 2.09 6.26
CA HIS A 356 -7.61 0.86 5.47
C HIS A 356 -9.06 0.63 5.03
N MET A 357 -10.00 0.67 5.99
CA MET A 357 -11.42 0.49 5.71
C MET A 357 -11.97 1.53 4.72
N ILE A 358 -11.50 2.78 4.78
CA ILE A 358 -11.85 3.79 3.77
C ILE A 358 -11.34 3.33 2.40
N GLN A 359 -10.06 2.99 2.29
CA GLN A 359 -9.41 2.68 1.01
C GLN A 359 -10.05 1.47 0.32
N ASP A 360 -10.21 0.36 1.04
CA ASP A 360 -10.87 -0.84 0.51
C ASP A 360 -12.30 -0.55 0.06
N SER A 361 -13.03 0.29 0.80
CA SER A 361 -14.40 0.63 0.41
C SER A 361 -14.51 1.41 -0.90
N TYR A 362 -13.41 1.91 -1.48
CA TYR A 362 -13.39 2.51 -2.82
C TYR A 362 -12.75 1.59 -3.87
N ALA A 363 -12.15 0.47 -3.47
CA ALA A 363 -11.60 -0.50 -4.39
C ALA A 363 -12.71 -1.35 -5.04
N VAL A 364 -12.62 -1.53 -6.36
CA VAL A 364 -13.60 -2.29 -7.15
C VAL A 364 -13.61 -3.78 -6.78
N GLY A 365 -12.50 -4.31 -6.25
CA GLY A 365 -12.42 -5.66 -5.71
C GLY A 365 -13.33 -5.89 -4.50
N HIS A 366 -13.73 -4.81 -3.80
CA HIS A 366 -14.39 -4.86 -2.50
C HIS A 366 -15.80 -4.30 -2.54
N THR A 367 -16.05 -3.26 -3.34
CA THR A 367 -17.37 -2.65 -3.49
C THR A 367 -17.70 -2.29 -4.94
N LEU A 368 -19.00 -2.30 -5.23
CA LEU A 368 -19.54 -1.63 -6.40
C LEU A 368 -20.09 -0.27 -5.96
N ARG A 369 -19.56 0.81 -6.54
CA ARG A 369 -20.04 2.18 -6.34
C ARG A 369 -20.61 2.75 -7.62
N ARG A 370 -21.52 3.72 -7.46
CA ARG A 370 -22.08 4.52 -8.56
C ARG A 370 -20.95 5.28 -9.26
N LEU A 371 -20.68 5.00 -10.52
CA LEU A 371 -19.72 5.77 -11.31
C LEU A 371 -20.34 7.09 -11.78
N THR A 372 -19.76 8.22 -11.39
CA THR A 372 -20.33 9.54 -11.67
C THR A 372 -19.82 10.17 -12.96
N ASN A 373 -18.70 9.68 -13.52
CA ASN A 373 -18.11 10.14 -14.77
C ASN A 373 -17.93 8.99 -15.79
N PRO A 374 -19.01 8.30 -16.22
CA PRO A 374 -18.91 7.20 -17.18
C PRO A 374 -18.29 7.61 -18.53
N GLU A 375 -18.39 8.88 -18.91
CA GLU A 375 -17.79 9.43 -20.12
C GLU A 375 -16.26 9.39 -20.12
N ASP A 376 -15.62 9.28 -18.95
CA ASP A 376 -14.17 9.18 -18.82
C ASP A 376 -13.65 7.72 -18.89
N LEU A 377 -14.55 6.73 -18.91
CA LEU A 377 -14.18 5.33 -19.16
C LEU A 377 -13.60 5.17 -20.57
N ASP A 378 -12.56 4.35 -20.66
CA ASP A 378 -11.99 3.91 -21.94
C ASP A 378 -12.48 2.48 -22.25
N ARG A 379 -12.05 1.95 -23.40
CA ARG A 379 -12.21 0.54 -23.71
C ARG A 379 -11.52 -0.31 -22.63
N ASN A 380 -12.11 -1.47 -22.35
CA ASN A 380 -11.46 -2.48 -21.53
C ASN A 380 -10.09 -2.82 -22.14
N ASP A 381 -9.17 -3.22 -21.29
CA ASP A 381 -7.85 -3.65 -21.74
C ASP A 381 -7.85 -5.03 -22.41
N GLU A 382 -6.67 -5.47 -22.84
CA GLU A 382 -6.47 -6.76 -23.51
C GLU A 382 -6.89 -7.95 -22.64
N GLU A 383 -6.89 -7.81 -21.31
CA GLU A 383 -7.29 -8.82 -20.33
C GLU A 383 -8.77 -8.62 -19.90
N GLY A 384 -9.48 -7.63 -20.46
CA GLY A 384 -10.88 -7.33 -20.21
C GLY A 384 -11.13 -6.50 -18.95
N TYR A 385 -10.13 -5.88 -18.33
CA TYR A 385 -10.29 -5.02 -17.15
C TYR A 385 -10.70 -3.59 -17.52
N ARG A 386 -11.42 -2.94 -16.60
CA ARG A 386 -11.89 -1.56 -16.74
C ARG A 386 -10.71 -0.60 -16.66
N ARG A 387 -10.71 0.42 -17.52
CA ARG A 387 -9.71 1.48 -17.56
C ARG A 387 -10.35 2.84 -17.84
N PHE A 388 -9.64 3.89 -17.44
CA PHE A 388 -9.99 5.28 -17.72
C PHE A 388 -9.04 5.84 -18.77
N LYS A 389 -9.51 6.85 -19.49
CA LYS A 389 -8.72 7.57 -20.49
C LYS A 389 -7.46 8.17 -19.84
N ALA A 390 -6.41 8.39 -20.63
CA ALA A 390 -5.16 8.97 -20.14
C ALA A 390 -5.40 10.30 -19.38
N GLY A 391 -4.83 10.41 -18.18
CA GLY A 391 -5.02 11.58 -17.30
C GLY A 391 -6.41 11.69 -16.65
N LYS A 392 -7.29 10.71 -16.85
CA LYS A 392 -8.60 10.62 -16.19
C LYS A 392 -8.58 9.51 -15.14
N TYR A 393 -9.51 9.61 -14.20
CA TYR A 393 -9.68 8.67 -13.11
C TYR A 393 -11.16 8.53 -12.74
N ALA A 394 -11.51 7.45 -12.06
CA ALA A 394 -12.87 7.21 -11.59
C ALA A 394 -13.28 8.20 -10.51
N LYS A 395 -14.51 8.71 -10.60
CA LYS A 395 -15.17 9.45 -9.53
C LYS A 395 -16.33 8.62 -9.00
N LEU A 396 -16.14 8.05 -7.82
CA LEU A 396 -17.05 7.08 -7.22
C LEU A 396 -18.02 7.75 -6.24
N GLY A 397 -19.30 7.49 -6.43
CA GLY A 397 -20.40 7.94 -5.58
C GLY A 397 -20.76 6.92 -4.48
N PRO A 398 -22.04 6.88 -4.08
CA PRO A 398 -22.54 5.94 -3.09
C PRO A 398 -22.33 4.46 -3.46
N ILE A 399 -22.30 3.61 -2.44
CA ILE A 399 -22.14 2.16 -2.54
C ILE A 399 -23.47 1.54 -3.01
N ILE A 400 -23.39 0.78 -4.09
CA ILE A 400 -24.47 -0.05 -4.63
C ILE A 400 -24.39 -1.46 -4.05
N THR A 401 -23.18 -2.01 -3.88
CA THR A 401 -22.98 -3.38 -3.39
C THR A 401 -21.72 -3.45 -2.55
N PHE A 402 -21.80 -4.09 -1.38
CA PHE A 402 -20.62 -4.61 -0.69
C PHE A 402 -20.33 -6.01 -1.23
N HIS A 403 -19.14 -6.25 -1.78
CA HIS A 403 -18.82 -7.58 -2.26
C HIS A 403 -18.58 -8.56 -1.11
N THR A 404 -18.60 -9.85 -1.41
CA THR A 404 -18.19 -10.92 -0.47
C THR A 404 -16.95 -11.58 -1.02
N TYR A 405 -15.94 -11.85 -0.20
CA TYR A 405 -14.69 -12.47 -0.67
C TYR A 405 -14.92 -13.91 -1.16
N SER A 406 -15.72 -14.67 -0.43
CA SER A 406 -16.05 -16.04 -0.80
C SER A 406 -16.79 -16.08 -2.14
N GLY A 407 -16.20 -16.79 -3.10
CA GLY A 407 -16.74 -16.95 -4.45
C GLY A 407 -16.30 -15.89 -5.46
N GLN A 408 -15.41 -14.95 -5.10
CA GLN A 408 -14.89 -13.98 -6.06
C GLN A 408 -14.04 -14.64 -7.15
N SER A 409 -14.04 -13.99 -8.31
CA SER A 409 -13.13 -14.34 -9.39
C SER A 409 -11.71 -13.83 -9.10
N ASN A 410 -10.74 -14.29 -9.88
CA ASN A 410 -9.37 -13.79 -9.84
C ASN A 410 -9.23 -12.31 -10.28
N ARG A 411 -10.34 -11.61 -10.58
CA ARG A 411 -10.35 -10.19 -10.92
C ARG A 411 -10.18 -9.30 -9.68
N HIS A 412 -10.53 -9.80 -8.50
CA HIS A 412 -10.27 -9.14 -7.21
C HIS A 412 -8.81 -8.67 -7.10
N SER A 413 -7.84 -9.59 -7.29
CA SER A 413 -6.42 -9.28 -7.15
C SER A 413 -5.87 -8.25 -8.14
N TYR A 414 -6.55 -8.04 -9.27
CA TYR A 414 -6.21 -6.99 -10.23
C TYR A 414 -6.59 -5.60 -9.69
N TYR A 415 -7.78 -5.47 -9.10
CA TYR A 415 -8.27 -4.18 -8.59
C TYR A 415 -7.69 -3.79 -7.22
N ASP A 416 -7.10 -4.76 -6.51
CA ASP A 416 -6.29 -4.52 -5.30
C ASP A 416 -4.79 -4.42 -5.63
N GLY A 417 -4.48 -4.23 -6.90
CA GLY A 417 -3.15 -4.31 -7.46
C GLY A 417 -2.83 -3.13 -8.37
N SER A 418 -1.53 -2.89 -8.55
CA SER A 418 -1.04 -2.07 -9.65
C SER A 418 0.28 -2.66 -10.14
N LYS A 419 0.50 -2.59 -11.45
CA LYS A 419 1.80 -2.87 -12.07
C LYS A 419 2.64 -1.60 -12.23
N LEU A 420 2.03 -0.43 -12.07
CA LEU A 420 2.68 0.87 -12.24
C LEU A 420 3.23 1.39 -10.91
N ASN A 421 4.42 1.98 -10.98
CA ASN A 421 5.04 2.68 -9.85
C ASN A 421 4.19 3.89 -9.45
N ARG A 422 4.02 4.07 -8.14
CA ARG A 422 3.33 5.22 -7.56
C ARG A 422 4.34 6.14 -6.92
N VAL A 423 4.03 7.43 -6.95
CA VAL A 423 4.81 8.47 -6.28
C VAL A 423 3.82 9.24 -5.40
N PRO A 424 3.82 9.04 -4.07
CA PRO A 424 2.78 9.58 -3.19
C PRO A 424 2.51 11.09 -3.33
N LYS A 425 3.57 11.89 -3.54
CA LYS A 425 3.43 13.34 -3.80
C LYS A 425 2.78 13.68 -5.15
N ASN A 426 2.87 12.78 -6.13
CA ASN A 426 2.26 12.94 -7.45
C ASN A 426 0.99 12.10 -7.56
N LEU A 427 -0.09 12.77 -7.21
CA LEU A 427 -1.46 12.33 -7.25
C LEU A 427 -1.92 11.71 -8.60
N ASP A 428 -1.31 12.10 -9.73
CA ASP A 428 -1.64 11.52 -11.04
C ASP A 428 -1.15 10.07 -11.23
N THR A 429 -0.14 9.66 -10.46
CA THR A 429 0.39 8.28 -10.51
C THR A 429 -0.57 7.24 -9.95
N PHE A 430 -1.70 7.67 -9.36
CA PHE A 430 -2.77 6.81 -8.86
C PHE A 430 -3.95 6.70 -9.83
N ASN A 431 -3.96 7.44 -10.94
CA ASN A 431 -5.13 7.52 -11.83
C ASN A 431 -5.50 6.17 -12.48
N ASN A 432 -4.56 5.22 -12.56
CA ASN A 432 -4.79 3.88 -13.09
C ASN A 432 -5.43 2.91 -12.08
N ILE A 433 -5.50 3.28 -10.80
CA ILE A 433 -6.10 2.48 -9.73
C ILE A 433 -7.50 3.04 -9.47
N ILE A 434 -8.53 2.29 -9.89
CA ILE A 434 -9.92 2.72 -9.77
C ILE A 434 -10.27 2.88 -8.30
N GLY A 435 -10.70 4.09 -7.91
CA GLY A 435 -11.08 4.44 -6.54
C GLY A 435 -9.93 4.99 -5.68
N ALA A 436 -8.67 4.89 -6.10
CA ALA A 436 -7.55 5.37 -5.28
C ALA A 436 -7.62 6.87 -5.00
N ARG A 437 -8.06 7.67 -5.98
CA ARG A 437 -8.19 9.12 -5.85
C ARG A 437 -9.21 9.51 -4.78
N ASP A 438 -10.40 8.91 -4.83
CA ASP A 438 -11.44 9.11 -3.83
C ASP A 438 -11.00 8.59 -2.45
N GLY A 439 -10.37 7.41 -2.41
CA GLY A 439 -9.80 6.84 -1.18
C GLY A 439 -8.78 7.77 -0.52
N ILE A 440 -7.83 8.33 -1.27
CA ILE A 440 -6.85 9.32 -0.79
C ILE A 440 -7.55 10.56 -0.23
N ASP A 441 -8.52 11.11 -0.96
CA ASP A 441 -9.22 12.33 -0.55
C ASP A 441 -10.03 12.13 0.74
N LYS A 442 -10.70 10.97 0.89
CA LYS A 442 -11.43 10.62 2.11
C LYS A 442 -10.48 10.30 3.27
N SER A 443 -9.40 9.57 3.02
CA SER A 443 -8.33 9.35 4.01
C SER A 443 -7.75 10.67 4.53
N LYS A 444 -7.47 11.63 3.64
CA LYS A 444 -6.99 12.97 4.01
C LYS A 444 -7.97 13.71 4.91
N LYS A 445 -9.28 13.63 4.62
CA LYS A 445 -10.31 14.23 5.47
C LYS A 445 -10.35 13.59 6.86
N LEU A 446 -10.24 12.27 6.96
CA LEU A 446 -10.16 11.59 8.26
C LEU A 446 -8.89 11.99 9.04
N ILE A 447 -7.73 12.07 8.37
CA ILE A 447 -6.48 12.52 9.00
C ILE A 447 -6.64 13.94 9.56
N ASN A 448 -7.36 14.83 8.88
CA ASN A 448 -7.64 16.16 9.40
C ASN A 448 -8.51 16.12 10.67
N PHE A 449 -9.56 15.29 10.70
CA PHE A 449 -10.35 15.09 11.92
C PHE A 449 -9.50 14.55 13.08
N PHE A 450 -8.61 13.60 12.80
CA PHE A 450 -7.68 13.07 13.78
C PHE A 450 -6.71 14.13 14.31
N ALA A 451 -6.15 14.96 13.42
CA ALA A 451 -5.22 16.03 13.76
C ALA A 451 -5.89 17.09 14.66
N GLU A 452 -7.16 17.37 14.39
CA GLU A 452 -7.99 18.31 15.14
C GLU A 452 -8.62 17.70 16.40
N LYS A 453 -8.48 16.38 16.60
CA LYS A 453 -9.17 15.62 17.66
C LYS A 453 -10.69 15.85 17.62
N THR A 454 -11.26 15.96 16.41
CA THR A 454 -12.70 16.09 16.20
C THR A 454 -13.41 14.89 16.80
N LYS A 455 -14.36 15.12 17.71
CA LYS A 455 -15.11 14.04 18.35
C LYS A 455 -16.00 13.32 17.34
N TRP A 456 -16.33 12.07 17.65
CA TRP A 456 -17.19 11.24 16.80
C TRP A 456 -18.50 11.92 16.41
N GLU A 457 -19.15 12.55 17.39
CA GLU A 457 -20.46 13.20 17.27
C GLU A 457 -20.39 14.56 16.57
N ASP A 458 -19.21 15.19 16.51
CA ASP A 458 -18.98 16.53 15.96
C ASP A 458 -18.73 16.51 14.43
N GLY A 459 -19.22 15.47 13.74
CA GLY A 459 -19.21 15.36 12.28
C GLY A 459 -18.50 14.13 11.71
N VAL A 460 -17.69 13.40 12.50
CA VAL A 460 -16.97 12.21 12.01
C VAL A 460 -17.95 11.06 11.71
N ARG A 461 -18.98 10.89 12.54
CA ARG A 461 -20.07 9.94 12.28
C ARG A 461 -20.75 10.23 10.95
N ASP A 462 -21.13 11.48 10.71
CA ASP A 462 -21.80 11.92 9.48
C ASP A 462 -20.91 11.70 8.25
N PHE A 463 -19.60 12.02 8.38
CA PHE A 463 -18.63 11.73 7.34
C PHE A 463 -18.58 10.24 6.96
N PHE A 464 -18.55 9.33 7.93
CA PHE A 464 -18.56 7.91 7.60
C PHE A 464 -19.92 7.43 7.07
N ASP A 465 -21.03 7.84 7.68
CA ASP A 465 -22.37 7.37 7.36
C ASP A 465 -22.85 7.88 5.99
N ASN A 466 -22.61 9.17 5.71
CA ASN A 466 -23.22 9.89 4.60
C ASN A 466 -22.25 10.32 3.50
N GLU A 467 -20.93 10.19 3.70
CA GLU A 467 -19.96 10.44 2.63
C GLU A 467 -19.13 9.21 2.26
N VAL A 468 -18.55 8.51 3.23
CA VAL A 468 -17.70 7.34 2.93
C VAL A 468 -18.57 6.15 2.56
N PHE A 469 -19.49 5.74 3.44
CA PHE A 469 -20.33 4.54 3.26
C PHE A 469 -21.78 4.88 2.92
N ALA A 470 -22.00 6.02 2.25
CA ALA A 470 -23.32 6.36 1.72
C ALA A 470 -23.84 5.21 0.86
N LEU A 471 -25.08 4.77 1.09
CA LEU A 471 -25.72 3.75 0.25
C LEU A 471 -26.48 4.42 -0.88
N ASP A 472 -26.39 3.81 -2.04
CA ASP A 472 -27.17 4.20 -3.21
C ASP A 472 -28.66 3.85 -3.01
N PRO A 473 -29.62 4.63 -3.53
CA PRO A 473 -31.04 4.29 -3.46
C PRO A 473 -31.40 2.91 -4.07
N GLN A 474 -30.58 2.42 -5.01
CA GLN A 474 -30.71 1.12 -5.66
C GLN A 474 -29.68 0.11 -5.13
N VAL A 475 -29.34 0.19 -3.84
CA VAL A 475 -28.43 -0.74 -3.19
C VAL A 475 -28.92 -2.20 -3.35
N THR A 476 -27.98 -3.11 -3.53
CA THR A 476 -28.24 -4.55 -3.67
C THR A 476 -27.59 -5.34 -2.55
N PHE A 477 -28.08 -6.55 -2.33
CA PHE A 477 -27.45 -7.49 -1.41
C PHE A 477 -26.03 -7.86 -1.82
N SER A 478 -25.22 -8.24 -0.83
CA SER A 478 -23.81 -8.58 -1.01
C SER A 478 -23.61 -9.79 -1.91
N ASN A 479 -22.59 -9.75 -2.77
CA ASN A 479 -22.30 -10.81 -3.74
C ASN A 479 -20.82 -10.80 -4.16
N PRO A 480 -20.31 -11.88 -4.79
CA PRO A 480 -18.91 -11.96 -5.19
C PRO A 480 -18.58 -11.38 -6.58
N GLN A 481 -19.50 -10.63 -7.22
CA GLN A 481 -19.34 -10.17 -8.60
C GLN A 481 -18.49 -8.91 -8.68
N VAL A 482 -17.18 -9.09 -8.82
CA VAL A 482 -16.21 -8.00 -9.06
C VAL A 482 -16.43 -7.45 -10.46
N ASP A 483 -16.53 -6.13 -10.58
CA ASP A 483 -16.52 -5.28 -11.80
C ASP A 483 -17.47 -5.59 -12.97
N ASP A 484 -18.21 -6.71 -12.94
CA ASP A 484 -19.16 -7.15 -13.97
C ASP A 484 -20.17 -6.04 -14.33
N ARG A 485 -20.67 -5.35 -13.31
CA ARG A 485 -21.63 -4.26 -13.45
C ARG A 485 -20.99 -2.89 -13.45
N PHE A 486 -19.69 -2.75 -13.21
CA PHE A 486 -19.05 -1.44 -13.09
C PHE A 486 -19.14 -0.64 -14.39
N GLY A 487 -19.69 0.58 -14.31
CA GLY A 487 -19.83 1.48 -15.45
C GLY A 487 -21.00 1.16 -16.39
N LEU A 488 -21.87 0.20 -16.04
CA LEU A 488 -23.11 -0.04 -16.79
C LEU A 488 -24.15 1.06 -16.51
N PRO A 489 -25.15 1.27 -17.40
CA PRO A 489 -26.15 2.33 -17.23
C PRO A 489 -26.89 2.32 -15.89
N ASP A 490 -27.15 1.14 -15.32
CA ASP A 490 -27.80 0.96 -14.02
C ASP A 490 -26.89 1.25 -12.82
N THR A 491 -25.59 1.44 -13.05
CA THR A 491 -24.55 1.68 -12.02
C THR A 491 -23.68 2.91 -12.31
N SER A 492 -23.98 3.65 -13.37
CA SER A 492 -23.32 4.89 -13.75
C SER A 492 -24.36 5.97 -14.00
N GLY A 493 -23.98 7.24 -13.88
CA GLY A 493 -24.94 8.35 -13.88
C GLY A 493 -25.85 8.39 -15.11
N GLN A 494 -27.16 8.25 -14.89
CA GLN A 494 -28.08 9.39 -14.70
C GLN A 494 -28.95 9.11 -13.47
N SER A 495 -29.38 10.16 -12.77
CA SER A 495 -30.37 10.02 -11.69
C SER A 495 -31.58 9.22 -12.21
N GLY A 496 -32.15 8.34 -11.39
CA GLY A 496 -33.22 7.42 -11.82
C GLY A 496 -34.39 8.06 -12.58
N LEU A 497 -34.57 9.38 -12.45
CA LEU A 497 -35.59 10.15 -13.15
C LEU A 497 -35.34 10.29 -14.67
N GLU A 498 -34.10 10.48 -15.11
CA GLU A 498 -33.79 10.62 -16.55
C GLU A 498 -33.74 9.25 -17.26
N ALA A 499 -33.31 8.21 -16.54
CA ALA A 499 -33.38 6.83 -17.03
C ALA A 499 -34.83 6.35 -17.15
N GLU A 500 -35.72 6.72 -16.22
CA GLU A 500 -37.17 6.49 -16.34
C GLU A 500 -37.77 7.28 -17.50
N LEU A 501 -37.38 8.54 -17.71
CA LEU A 501 -37.82 9.35 -18.85
C LEU A 501 -37.36 8.78 -20.19
N GLN A 502 -36.11 8.31 -20.30
CA GLN A 502 -35.61 7.64 -21.49
C GLN A 502 -36.29 6.29 -21.72
N ALA A 503 -36.53 5.51 -20.67
CA ALA A 503 -37.26 4.25 -20.78
C ALA A 503 -38.72 4.48 -21.22
N ASP A 504 -39.37 5.54 -20.72
CA ASP A 504 -40.74 5.92 -21.12
C ASP A 504 -40.78 6.45 -22.56
N GLU A 505 -39.74 7.18 -23.00
CA GLU A 505 -39.58 7.61 -24.39
C GLU A 505 -39.31 6.43 -25.33
N GLU A 506 -38.46 5.48 -24.93
CA GLU A 506 -38.19 4.26 -25.69
C GLU A 506 -39.44 3.35 -25.76
N TYR A 507 -40.21 3.29 -24.67
CA TYR A 507 -41.49 2.59 -24.61
C TYR A 507 -42.51 3.24 -25.55
N ARG A 508 -42.64 4.58 -25.54
CA ARG A 508 -43.47 5.33 -26.48
C ARG A 508 -43.05 5.14 -27.93
N LEU A 509 -41.75 5.17 -28.22
CA LEU A 509 -41.20 4.92 -29.57
C LEU A 509 -41.40 3.46 -29.99
N GLY A 510 -41.29 2.51 -29.07
CA GLY A 510 -41.58 1.10 -29.28
C GLY A 510 -43.06 0.84 -29.55
N MET A 511 -43.95 1.52 -28.82
CA MET A 511 -45.40 1.46 -29.04
C MET A 511 -45.80 2.10 -30.37
N SER A 512 -45.17 3.22 -30.74
CA SER A 512 -45.34 3.87 -32.04
C SER A 512 -44.88 2.98 -33.20
N ARG A 513 -43.75 2.27 -33.04
CA ARG A 513 -43.28 1.27 -34.00
C ARG A 513 -44.21 0.07 -34.10
N LYS A 514 -44.77 -0.42 -32.99
CA LYS A 514 -45.76 -1.50 -32.98
C LYS A 514 -47.07 -1.10 -33.64
N LEU A 515 -47.53 0.13 -33.44
CA LEU A 515 -48.70 0.69 -34.14
C LEU A 515 -48.43 0.81 -35.65
N ALA A 516 -47.27 1.31 -36.06
CA ALA A 516 -46.87 1.36 -37.47
C ALA A 516 -46.73 -0.04 -38.12
N LEU A 517 -46.35 -1.06 -37.34
CA LEU A 517 -46.31 -2.46 -37.77
C LEU A 517 -47.71 -3.09 -37.85
N ALA A 518 -48.62 -2.73 -36.94
CA ALA A 518 -50.02 -3.13 -37.00
C ALA A 518 -50.75 -2.48 -38.20
N ASP A 519 -50.32 -1.28 -38.61
CA ASP A 519 -50.78 -0.57 -39.82
C ASP A 519 -50.06 -1.04 -41.11
N GLY A 520 -49.25 -2.10 -41.04
CA GLY A 520 -48.83 -2.89 -42.21
C GLY A 520 -47.69 -2.34 -43.06
N THR A 521 -46.85 -1.42 -42.56
CA THR A 521 -45.87 -0.72 -43.44
C THR A 521 -44.44 -1.25 -43.48
N LEU A 522 -44.00 -2.25 -42.70
CA LEU A 522 -42.63 -2.78 -42.79
C LEU A 522 -42.50 -4.28 -42.48
N SER A 523 -41.96 -5.04 -43.45
CA SER A 523 -41.56 -6.45 -43.29
C SER A 523 -40.04 -6.60 -43.25
N PHE A 524 -39.48 -7.38 -42.31
CA PHE A 524 -38.06 -7.78 -42.30
C PHE A 524 -37.86 -9.31 -42.27
N PRO A 525 -36.71 -9.83 -42.79
CA PRO A 525 -36.50 -11.24 -43.11
C PRO A 525 -35.82 -12.07 -42.00
N ASN A 526 -36.11 -13.38 -42.03
CA ASN A 526 -35.90 -14.41 -41.01
C ASN A 526 -34.45 -14.88 -40.71
N ASP A 527 -33.39 -14.09 -40.91
CA ASP A 527 -32.01 -14.64 -40.96
C ASP A 527 -31.19 -14.60 -39.65
N LEU A 528 -31.74 -14.14 -38.52
CA LEU A 528 -30.98 -13.99 -37.26
C LEU A 528 -30.89 -15.25 -36.37
N TYR A 529 -31.77 -16.24 -36.56
CA TYR A 529 -31.81 -17.42 -35.67
C TYR A 529 -30.83 -18.55 -36.06
N ALA A 530 -30.35 -18.58 -37.31
CA ALA A 530 -29.43 -19.63 -37.78
C ALA A 530 -27.96 -19.41 -37.36
N ARG A 531 -27.56 -18.16 -37.08
CA ARG A 531 -26.16 -17.80 -36.76
C ARG A 531 -25.76 -18.13 -35.31
N LYS A 532 -26.72 -18.19 -34.38
CA LYS A 532 -26.46 -18.39 -32.95
C LYS A 532 -26.11 -19.85 -32.57
N ARG A 533 -26.50 -20.84 -33.38
CA ARG A 533 -26.22 -22.27 -33.11
C ARG A 533 -24.85 -22.76 -33.60
N ARG A 534 -24.18 -22.08 -34.55
CA ARG A 534 -22.85 -22.50 -35.04
C ARG A 534 -21.69 -22.09 -34.13
N ASN A 535 -21.84 -21.03 -33.34
CA ASN A 535 -20.76 -20.52 -32.48
C ASN A 535 -20.58 -21.32 -31.17
N ALA A 536 -21.66 -21.89 -30.63
CA ALA A 536 -21.62 -22.65 -29.37
C ALA A 536 -20.85 -24.00 -29.47
N ALA A 537 -20.84 -24.63 -30.66
CA ALA A 537 -20.13 -25.89 -30.88
C ALA A 537 -18.61 -25.70 -31.05
N ALA A 538 -18.17 -24.54 -31.55
CA ALA A 538 -16.74 -24.23 -31.74
C ALA A 538 -16.04 -23.87 -30.40
N GLU A 539 -16.74 -23.20 -29.49
CA GLU A 539 -16.22 -22.86 -28.15
C GLU A 539 -16.01 -24.09 -27.25
N MET A 540 -16.83 -25.13 -27.41
CA MET A 540 -16.73 -26.35 -26.58
C MET A 540 -15.52 -27.22 -26.97
N LEU A 541 -15.13 -27.23 -28.25
CA LEU A 541 -13.94 -27.94 -28.73
C LEU A 541 -12.61 -27.25 -28.37
N HIS A 542 -12.62 -25.92 -28.17
CA HIS A 542 -11.42 -25.17 -27.77
C HIS A 542 -11.10 -25.33 -26.28
N LYS A 543 -12.11 -25.53 -25.41
CA LYS A 543 -11.91 -25.70 -23.96
C LYS A 543 -11.30 -27.05 -23.54
N LEU A 544 -11.35 -28.06 -24.41
CA LEU A 544 -10.81 -29.40 -24.12
C LEU A 544 -9.33 -29.59 -24.53
N ARG A 545 -8.78 -28.76 -25.43
CA ARG A 545 -7.39 -28.92 -25.93
C ARG A 545 -6.31 -28.30 -25.05
N THR A 546 -6.64 -27.24 -24.31
CA THR A 546 -5.65 -26.44 -23.56
C THR A 546 -5.06 -27.14 -22.33
N PRO A 547 -5.83 -27.86 -21.48
CA PRO A 547 -5.24 -28.51 -20.29
C PRO A 547 -4.35 -29.71 -20.65
N VAL A 548 -4.66 -30.44 -21.74
CA VAL A 548 -3.87 -31.61 -22.17
C VAL A 548 -2.49 -31.22 -22.72
N LEU A 549 -2.40 -30.08 -23.42
CA LEU A 549 -1.13 -29.55 -23.95
C LEU A 549 -0.22 -28.96 -22.87
N VAL A 550 -0.78 -28.40 -21.79
CA VAL A 550 -0.01 -27.86 -20.66
C VAL A 550 0.57 -28.99 -19.81
N SER A 551 -0.20 -30.05 -19.55
CA SER A 551 0.28 -31.23 -18.83
C SER A 551 1.40 -31.96 -19.58
N LEU A 552 1.33 -32.03 -20.92
CA LEU A 552 2.37 -32.67 -21.74
C LEU A 552 3.69 -31.87 -21.74
N LYS A 553 3.62 -30.54 -21.79
CA LYS A 553 4.82 -29.67 -21.69
C LYS A 553 5.49 -29.79 -20.32
N PHE A 554 4.71 -29.93 -19.25
CA PHE A 554 5.23 -30.07 -17.89
C PHE A 554 6.00 -31.39 -17.70
N VAL A 555 5.46 -32.49 -18.23
CA VAL A 555 6.12 -33.82 -18.17
C VAL A 555 7.42 -33.84 -18.97
N ILE A 556 7.47 -33.20 -20.15
CA ILE A 556 8.68 -33.09 -20.97
C ILE A 556 9.77 -32.26 -20.26
N SER A 557 9.41 -31.17 -19.58
CA SER A 557 10.37 -30.35 -18.83
C SER A 557 10.99 -31.09 -17.64
N ILE A 558 10.19 -31.90 -16.92
CA ILE A 558 10.70 -32.71 -15.81
C ILE A 558 11.66 -33.79 -16.33
N LEU A 559 11.32 -34.45 -17.44
CA LEU A 559 12.21 -35.44 -18.08
C LEU A 559 13.54 -34.81 -18.52
N GLY A 560 13.52 -33.58 -19.05
CA GLY A 560 14.73 -32.85 -19.43
C GLY A 560 15.65 -32.54 -18.23
N LEU A 561 15.08 -32.12 -17.10
CA LEU A 561 15.84 -31.83 -15.87
C LEU A 561 16.47 -33.10 -15.27
N VAL A 562 15.73 -34.22 -15.26
CA VAL A 562 16.24 -35.51 -14.79
C VAL A 562 17.38 -36.01 -15.69
N LEU A 563 17.24 -35.89 -17.01
CA LEU A 563 18.30 -36.27 -17.95
C LEU A 563 19.56 -35.39 -17.77
N GLY A 564 19.39 -34.08 -17.60
CA GLY A 564 20.48 -33.14 -17.36
C GLY A 564 21.25 -33.43 -16.07
N PHE A 565 20.54 -33.80 -15.00
CA PHE A 565 21.16 -34.19 -13.74
C PHE A 565 21.92 -35.52 -13.86
N LEU A 566 21.37 -36.50 -14.58
CA LEU A 566 22.07 -37.76 -14.81
C LEU A 566 23.33 -37.58 -15.68
N LEU A 567 23.28 -36.70 -16.69
CA LEU A 567 24.44 -36.35 -17.52
C LEU A 567 25.52 -35.61 -16.72
N SER A 568 25.15 -34.70 -15.81
CA SER A 568 26.13 -33.98 -14.98
C SER A 568 26.82 -34.91 -13.99
N GLN A 569 26.10 -35.86 -13.40
CA GLN A 569 26.66 -36.91 -12.54
C GLN A 569 27.61 -37.84 -13.31
N LEU A 570 27.28 -38.20 -14.55
CA LEU A 570 28.15 -38.97 -15.44
C LEU A 570 29.44 -38.22 -15.79
N LEU A 571 29.35 -36.93 -16.11
CA LEU A 571 30.52 -36.08 -16.38
C LEU A 571 31.40 -35.91 -15.14
N LEU A 572 30.81 -35.70 -13.96
CA LEU A 572 31.53 -35.63 -12.68
C LEU A 572 32.29 -36.93 -12.35
N ASN A 573 31.73 -38.09 -12.70
CA ASN A 573 32.40 -39.37 -12.50
C ASN A 573 33.53 -39.62 -13.51
N VAL A 574 33.40 -39.16 -14.76
CA VAL A 574 34.49 -39.23 -15.75
C VAL A 574 35.67 -38.32 -15.37
N PHE A 575 35.41 -37.16 -14.76
CA PHE A 575 36.45 -36.26 -14.25
C PHE A 575 37.14 -36.77 -12.97
N LYS A 576 36.55 -37.72 -12.23
CA LYS A 576 37.18 -38.36 -11.07
C LYS A 576 38.04 -39.60 -11.43
N MET A 577 37.95 -40.09 -12.66
CA MET A 577 38.74 -41.25 -13.14
C MET A 577 39.90 -40.86 -14.07
N LYS A 578 40.20 -39.56 -14.18
CA LYS A 578 41.47 -39.01 -14.67
C LYS A 578 42.16 -38.32 -13.51
#